data_AF-A0AA40CDD6-F1
#
_entry.id   AF-A0AA40CDD6-F1
#
_cell.length_a   1.000
_cell.length_b   1.000
_cell.length_c   1.000
_cell.angle_alpha   90.00
_cell.angle_beta   90.00
_cell.angle_gamma   90.00
#
_symmetry.space_group_name_H-M   'P 1'
#
loop_
_entity.id
_entity.type
_entity.pdbx_description
1 polymer ?
#
loop_
_entity_poly.entity_id
_entity_poly.type
_entity_poly.pdbx_seq_one_letter_code
_entity_poly.pdbx_strand_id
1 'polypeptide(L)'
;RGLVILLHGVPGVGKTATAEAVAMENKKPLFSITCGDLGVTPTEVDRHLTNVFRLVHIWDCVLLLDEADVFPSERSTSDLNRNALASGKSSISS
;
A
#
# COMPACT_ATOMS: atom_id res chain seq x y z
N ARG A 1 13.97 -0.16 -3.73
CA ARG A 1 13.66 0.78 -2.63
C ARG A 1 12.32 1.41 -2.98
N GLY A 2 11.32 1.33 -2.10
CA GLY A 2 9.99 1.92 -2.31
C GLY A 2 9.71 2.99 -1.26
N LEU A 3 8.84 3.94 -1.58
CA LEU A 3 8.33 4.95 -0.65
C LEU A 3 6.91 4.55 -0.25
N VAL A 4 6.65 4.46 1.05
CA VAL A 4 5.31 4.19 1.60
C VAL A 4 4.85 5.43 2.35
N ILE A 5 3.67 5.94 2.01
CA ILE A 5 3.07 7.13 2.61
C ILE A 5 1.72 6.73 3.20
N LEU A 6 1.51 7.02 4.48
CA LEU A 6 0.22 6.87 5.14
C LEU A 6 -0.44 8.25 5.28
N LEU A 7 -1.53 8.46 4.55
CA LEU A 7 -2.34 9.67 4.66
C LEU A 7 -3.52 9.41 5.61
N HIS A 8 -3.59 10.11 6.73
CA HIS A 8 -4.68 9.98 7.71
C HIS A 8 -5.33 11.35 7.98
N GLY A 9 -6.64 11.35 8.28
CA GLY A 9 -7.41 12.56 8.54
C GLY A 9 -8.91 12.35 8.26
N VAL A 10 -9.74 13.35 8.56
CA VAL A 10 -11.19 13.25 8.32
C VAL A 10 -11.53 13.07 6.83
N PRO A 11 -12.67 12.46 6.47
CA PRO A 11 -13.11 12.35 5.07
C PRO A 11 -13.14 13.72 4.38
N GLY A 12 -12.78 13.77 3.09
CA GLY A 12 -12.84 15.00 2.30
C GLY A 12 -11.62 15.93 2.36
N VAL A 13 -10.57 15.62 3.14
CA VAL A 13 -9.33 16.46 3.21
C VAL A 13 -8.35 16.24 2.06
N GLY A 14 -8.76 15.58 0.98
CA GLY A 14 -7.91 15.41 -0.21
C GLY A 14 -6.82 14.34 -0.11
N LYS A 15 -7.01 13.29 0.70
CA LYS A 15 -6.08 12.15 0.79
C LYS A 15 -5.91 11.46 -0.57
N THR A 16 -7.01 11.05 -1.18
CA THR A 16 -7.05 10.44 -2.52
C THR A 16 -6.49 11.39 -3.59
N ALA A 17 -6.90 12.67 -3.55
CA ALA A 17 -6.39 13.71 -4.44
C ALA A 17 -4.87 13.92 -4.31
N THR A 18 -4.31 13.74 -3.11
CA THR A 18 -2.86 13.82 -2.90
C THR A 18 -2.14 12.66 -3.58
N ALA A 19 -2.67 11.44 -3.49
CA ALA A 19 -2.11 10.28 -4.18
C ALA A 19 -2.16 10.42 -5.71
N GLU A 20 -3.28 10.94 -6.23
CA GLU A 20 -3.42 11.30 -7.65
C GLU A 20 -2.40 12.33 -8.08
N ALA A 21 -2.21 13.40 -7.29
CA ALA A 21 -1.22 14.44 -7.57
C ALA A 21 0.21 13.88 -7.59
N VAL A 22 0.56 12.98 -6.65
CA VAL A 22 1.86 12.31 -6.62
C VAL A 22 2.07 11.44 -7.86
N ALA A 23 1.06 10.65 -8.26
CA ALA A 23 1.14 9.83 -9.46
C ALA A 23 1.34 10.68 -10.72
N MET A 24 0.58 11.77 -10.83
CA MET A 24 0.67 12.73 -11.94
C MET A 24 2.03 13.42 -12.01
N GLU A 25 2.55 13.92 -10.88
CA GLU A 25 3.86 14.58 -10.80
C GLU A 25 5.00 13.62 -11.22
N ASN A 26 4.89 12.36 -10.85
CA ASN A 26 5.86 11.32 -11.22
C ASN A 26 5.61 10.71 -12.62
N LYS A 27 4.56 11.14 -13.33
CA LYS A 27 4.14 10.58 -14.63
C LYS A 27 3.93 9.07 -14.59
N LYS A 28 3.42 8.57 -13.48
CA LYS A 28 3.13 7.14 -13.27
C LYS A 28 1.62 6.92 -13.19
N PRO A 29 1.11 5.78 -13.66
CA PRO A 29 -0.29 5.44 -13.46
C PRO A 29 -0.59 5.29 -11.95
N LEU A 30 -1.83 5.56 -11.56
CA LEU A 30 -2.34 5.30 -10.22
C LEU A 30 -3.11 3.97 -10.25
N PHE A 31 -2.67 3.01 -9.45
CA PHE A 31 -3.39 1.76 -9.21
C PHE A 31 -4.07 1.87 -7.85
N SER A 32 -5.40 1.97 -7.84
CA SER A 32 -6.19 2.11 -6.62
C SER A 32 -6.92 0.81 -6.29
N ILE A 33 -6.84 0.40 -5.03
CA ILE A 33 -7.62 -0.68 -4.44
C ILE A 33 -8.14 -0.26 -3.07
N THR A 34 -9.23 -0.88 -2.64
CA THR A 34 -9.74 -0.75 -1.28
C THR A 34 -9.25 -1.91 -0.41
N CYS A 35 -9.21 -1.71 0.91
CA CYS A 35 -8.93 -2.81 1.83
C CYS A 35 -9.97 -3.94 1.76
N GLY A 36 -11.21 -3.64 1.35
CA GLY A 36 -12.25 -4.65 1.09
C GLY A 36 -11.89 -5.64 -0.03
N ASP A 37 -11.07 -5.21 -1.01
CA ASP A 37 -10.66 -6.06 -2.15
C ASP A 37 -9.63 -7.14 -1.74
N LEU A 38 -9.03 -7.03 -0.56
CA LEU A 38 -7.97 -7.94 -0.10
C LEU A 38 -8.51 -9.22 0.53
N GLY A 39 -9.78 -9.25 0.91
CA GLY A 39 -10.42 -10.36 1.61
C GLY A 39 -10.44 -10.20 3.12
N VAL A 40 -11.03 -11.17 3.82
CA VAL A 40 -11.33 -11.09 5.26
C VAL A 40 -10.37 -11.90 6.11
N THR A 41 -9.71 -12.91 5.53
CA THR A 41 -8.73 -13.73 6.25
C THR A 41 -7.31 -13.23 6.02
N PRO A 42 -6.40 -13.40 7.00
CA PRO A 42 -5.00 -13.02 6.85
C PRO A 42 -4.31 -13.65 5.62
N THR A 43 -4.67 -14.89 5.29
CA THR A 43 -4.10 -15.62 4.14
C THR A 43 -4.58 -15.05 2.81
N GLU A 44 -5.85 -14.63 2.71
CA GLU A 44 -6.36 -13.98 1.50
C GLU A 44 -5.71 -12.61 1.30
N VAL A 45 -5.61 -11.83 2.38
CA VAL A 45 -4.99 -10.51 2.38
C VAL A 45 -3.54 -10.59 1.92
N ASP A 46 -2.76 -11.52 2.48
CA ASP A 46 -1.35 -11.71 2.11
C ASP A 46 -1.19 -12.13 0.63
N ARG A 47 -2.04 -13.06 0.17
CA ARG A 47 -2.04 -13.52 -1.23
C ARG A 47 -2.43 -12.40 -2.20
N HIS A 48 -3.45 -11.61 -1.87
CA HIS A 48 -3.92 -10.51 -2.70
C HIS A 48 -2.92 -9.36 -2.73
N LEU A 49 -2.40 -8.94 -1.57
CA LEU A 49 -1.35 -7.91 -1.49
C LEU A 49 -0.11 -8.32 -2.27
N THR A 50 0.36 -9.56 -2.12
CA THR A 50 1.50 -10.06 -2.91
C THR A 50 1.27 -9.93 -4.42
N ASN A 51 0.06 -10.27 -4.90
CA ASN A 51 -0.28 -10.12 -6.31
C ASN A 51 -0.36 -8.65 -6.73
N VAL A 52 -0.97 -7.78 -5.92
CA VAL A 52 -1.07 -6.35 -6.18
C VAL A 52 0.32 -5.72 -6.27
N PHE A 53 1.20 -5.99 -5.31
CA PHE A 53 2.58 -5.49 -5.35
C PHE A 53 3.34 -5.97 -6.59
N ARG A 54 3.11 -7.22 -7.03
CA ARG A 54 3.68 -7.71 -8.29
C ARG A 54 3.20 -6.90 -9.49
N LEU A 55 1.89 -6.63 -9.59
CA LEU A 55 1.32 -5.84 -10.69
C LEU A 55 1.84 -4.40 -10.67
N VAL A 56 1.91 -3.79 -9.48
CA VAL A 56 2.41 -2.43 -9.29
C VAL A 56 3.87 -2.30 -9.74
N HIS A 57 4.68 -3.32 -9.45
CA HIS A 57 6.06 -3.36 -9.90
C HIS A 57 6.18 -3.51 -11.42
N ILE A 58 5.36 -4.37 -12.03
CA ILE A 58 5.37 -4.60 -13.50
C ILE A 58 4.91 -3.35 -14.26
N TRP A 59 3.90 -2.63 -13.74
CA TRP A 59 3.34 -1.45 -14.39
C TRP A 59 4.05 -0.14 -14.03
N ASP A 60 5.07 -0.20 -13.17
CA ASP A 60 5.78 0.97 -12.64
C ASP A 60 4.82 2.08 -12.17
N CYS A 61 3.89 1.73 -11.29
CA CYS A 61 2.77 2.59 -10.90
C CYS A 61 2.82 3.01 -9.42
N VAL A 62 2.01 4.00 -9.06
CA VAL A 62 1.74 4.38 -7.67
C VAL A 62 0.58 3.54 -7.17
N LEU A 63 0.75 2.83 -6.06
CA LEU A 63 -0.32 2.09 -5.39
C LEU A 63 -1.02 2.98 -4.38
N LEU A 64 -2.34 3.15 -4.52
CA LEU A 64 -3.22 3.72 -3.52
C LEU A 64 -4.05 2.59 -2.87
N LEU A 65 -3.95 2.48 -1.54
CA LEU A 65 -4.79 1.61 -0.73
C LEU A 65 -5.75 2.49 0.08
N ASP A 66 -7.04 2.45 -0.24
CA ASP A 66 -8.09 3.26 0.40
C ASP A 66 -8.95 2.43 1.38
N GLU A 67 -9.74 3.11 2.22
CA GLU A 67 -10.71 2.49 3.16
C GLU A 67 -10.09 1.51 4.17
N ALA A 68 -8.91 1.83 4.70
CA ALA A 68 -8.26 1.00 5.72
C ALA A 68 -8.99 0.96 7.08
N ASP A 69 -9.99 1.82 7.27
CA ASP A 69 -10.91 1.85 8.40
C ASP A 69 -11.97 0.72 8.36
N VAL A 70 -12.17 0.06 7.21
CA VAL A 70 -13.06 -1.09 7.05
C VAL A 70 -12.43 -2.40 7.56
N PHE A 71 -11.13 -2.42 7.85
CA PHE A 71 -10.54 -3.57 8.55
C PHE A 71 -11.24 -3.71 9.91
N PRO A 72 -11.97 -4.82 10.15
CA PRO A 72 -12.61 -5.06 11.43
C PRO A 72 -11.54 -4.97 12.49
N SER A 73 -11.84 -4.18 13.52
CA SER A 73 -10.94 -3.77 14.59
C SER A 73 -10.54 -4.96 15.48
N GLU A 74 -9.80 -5.93 14.95
CA GLU A 74 -9.13 -6.98 15.69
C GLU A 74 -7.81 -7.33 15.02
N ARG A 75 -6.86 -6.40 15.14
CA ARG A 75 -5.44 -6.67 15.43
C ARG A 75 -4.73 -5.32 15.44
N SER A 76 -4.41 -4.89 16.65
CA SER A 76 -3.21 -4.13 16.98
C SER A 76 -2.65 -3.30 15.82
N THR A 77 -2.89 -2.00 15.89
CA THR A 77 -2.21 -0.95 15.11
C THR A 77 -0.67 -0.99 15.26
N SER A 78 -0.12 -1.93 16.05
CA SER A 78 1.31 -2.14 16.25
C SER A 78 1.95 -3.13 15.26
N ASP A 79 1.18 -3.84 14.44
CA ASP A 79 1.72 -4.85 13.50
C ASP A 79 1.94 -4.33 12.06
N LEU A 80 1.13 -3.37 11.61
CA LEU A 80 1.31 -2.75 10.27
C LEU A 80 2.63 -1.97 10.15
N ASN A 81 3.27 -1.62 11.27
CA ASN A 81 4.55 -0.92 11.31
C ASN A 81 5.78 -1.86 11.38
N ARG A 82 5.59 -3.18 11.42
CA ARG A 82 6.72 -4.14 11.53
C ARG A 82 7.21 -4.71 10.20
N ASN A 83 6.39 -4.73 9.15
CA ASN A 83 6.77 -5.35 7.87
C ASN A 83 7.19 -4.38 6.75
N ALA A 84 7.10 -3.07 6.95
CA ALA A 84 7.75 -2.10 6.06
C ALA A 84 9.30 -2.07 6.23
N LEU A 85 9.84 -2.85 7.18
CA LEU A 85 11.24 -2.80 7.61
C LEU A 85 11.95 -4.16 7.48
N ALA A 86 11.86 -4.85 6.34
CA ALA A 86 12.74 -6.00 6.09
C ALA A 86 12.95 -6.32 4.60
N SER A 87 13.63 -5.45 3.86
CA SER A 87 14.61 -5.89 2.85
C SER A 87 15.58 -4.77 2.51
N GLY A 88 16.37 -4.42 3.53
CA GLY A 88 17.63 -3.70 3.41
C GLY A 88 18.72 -4.57 4.00
N LYS A 89 19.11 -5.65 3.32
CA LYS A 89 20.35 -6.41 3.51
C LYS A 89 20.74 -7.00 2.15
N SER A 90 21.64 -6.33 1.41
CA SER A 90 23.09 -6.60 1.39
C SER A 90 23.43 -7.95 0.78
N SER A 91 23.82 -7.94 -0.50
CA SER A 91 24.89 -8.76 -1.08
C SER A 91 25.37 -8.07 -2.36
N ILE A 92 26.23 -7.07 -2.18
CA ILE A 92 27.33 -6.87 -3.11
C ILE A 92 28.39 -7.86 -2.61
N SER A 93 28.56 -8.96 -3.33
CA SER A 93 29.77 -9.76 -3.22
C SER A 93 30.12 -10.28 -4.60
N SER A 94 31.22 -9.72 -5.11
CA SER A 94 32.11 -10.18 -6.19
C SER A 94 31.52 -10.39 -7.58
#